data_AF-A0A3P6GH02-F1
#
_entry.id   AF-A0A3P6GH02-F1
#
_cell.length_a   1.000
_cell.length_b   1.000
_cell.length_c   1.000
_cell.angle_alpha   90.00
_cell.angle_beta   90.00
_cell.angle_gamma   90.00
#
_symmetry.space_group_name_H-M   'P 1'
#
loop_
_entity.id
_entity.type
_entity.pdbx_description
1 polymer ?
#
loop_
_entity_poly.entity_id
_entity_poly.type
_entity_poly.pdbx_seq_one_letter_code
_entity_poly.pdbx_strand_id
1 'polypeptide(L)' 'MAPIMELGAKIQWGSSEIPHSEDAIQVTQHAANYLVSEARKSLNRPSSEKVLSNLIYNYKTTYSGYKGSGNDEAYIFT' A
#
# COMPACT_ATOMS: atom_id res chain seq x y z
N MET A 1 24.72 -1.57 3.70
CA MET A 1 23.45 -2.00 4.33
C MET A 1 22.39 -1.01 3.85
N ALA A 2 21.68 -1.32 2.76
CA ALA A 2 20.65 -0.41 2.25
C ALA A 2 19.40 -0.59 3.14
N PRO A 3 18.87 0.46 3.80
CA PRO A 3 17.64 0.31 4.53
C PRO A 3 16.55 0.01 3.50
N ILE A 4 15.86 -1.09 3.74
CA ILE A 4 14.64 -1.44 3.05
C ILE A 4 13.69 -0.29 3.40
N MET A 5 13.52 0.66 2.48
CA MET A 5 12.55 1.74 2.65
C MET A 5 11.20 1.05 2.71
N GLU A 6 10.66 0.89 3.93
CA GLU A 6 9.27 0.52 4.08
C GLU A 6 8.46 1.58 3.34
N LEU A 7 7.66 1.13 2.38
CA LEU A 7 6.76 1.94 1.55
C LEU A 7 5.64 2.63 2.37
N GLY A 8 5.79 2.70 3.70
CA GLY A 8 4.86 3.26 4.66
C GLY A 8 4.95 4.77 4.83
N ALA A 9 5.96 5.44 4.27
CA ALA A 9 6.22 6.88 4.45
C ALA A 9 5.01 7.80 4.18
N LYS A 10 4.10 7.40 3.30
CA LYS A 10 2.87 8.17 2.99
C LYS A 10 1.65 7.75 3.80
N ILE A 11 1.62 6.54 4.35
CA ILE A 11 0.37 5.86 4.75
C ILE A 11 0.34 5.30 6.17
N GLN A 12 1.46 5.29 6.89
CA GLN A 12 1.55 4.75 8.26
C GLN A 12 2.14 5.79 9.21
N TRP A 13 1.43 6.11 10.29
CA TRP A 13 1.82 7.17 11.24
C TRP A 13 2.12 6.64 12.66
N GLY A 14 2.00 5.33 12.87
CA GLY A 14 2.12 4.69 14.19
C GLY A 14 3.52 4.62 14.80
N SER A 15 4.59 5.00 14.07
CA SER A 15 5.97 4.96 14.57
C SER A 15 6.78 6.18 14.10
N SER A 16 7.57 6.76 15.00
CA SER A 16 8.49 7.87 14.67
C SER A 16 9.72 7.42 13.87
N GLU A 17 9.94 6.11 13.71
CA GLU A 17 11.02 5.57 12.88
C GLU A 17 10.68 5.58 11.38
N ILE A 18 9.39 5.74 11.04
CA ILE A 18 8.93 5.82 9.65
C ILE A 18 9.26 7.22 9.11
N PRO A 19 10.01 7.33 8.00
CA PRO A 19 10.41 8.62 7.46
C PRO A 19 9.22 9.30 6.77
N HIS A 20 8.95 10.56 7.14
CA HIS A 20 7.87 11.38 6.57
C HIS A 20 8.37 12.65 5.87
N SER A 21 9.64 12.70 5.48
CA SER A 21 10.15 13.80 4.66
C SER A 21 9.53 13.77 3.26
N GLU A 22 9.54 14.92 2.57
CA GLU A 22 9.12 15.03 1.18
C GLU A 22 9.84 14.00 0.29
N ASP A 23 11.16 13.83 0.47
CA ASP A 23 11.94 12.84 -0.26
C ASP A 23 11.45 11.41 0.00
N ALA A 24 11.10 11.05 1.23
CA ALA A 24 10.59 9.72 1.57
C ALA A 24 9.23 9.44 0.91
N ILE A 25 8.37 10.47 0.82
CA ILE A 25 7.10 10.41 0.10
C ILE A 25 7.36 10.22 -1.40
N GLN A 26 8.27 11.00 -1.98
CA GLN A 26 8.62 10.89 -3.39
C GLN A 26 9.18 9.52 -3.75
N VAL A 27 10.08 8.96 -2.93
CA VAL A 27 10.63 7.62 -3.18
C VAL A 27 9.52 6.57 -3.17
N THR A 28 8.60 6.63 -2.19
CA THR A 28 7.45 5.71 -2.14
C THR A 28 6.61 5.82 -3.40
N GLN A 29 6.34 7.04 -3.87
CA GLN A 29 5.58 7.29 -5.09
C GLN A 29 6.32 6.78 -6.35
N HIS A 30 7.63 6.97 -6.44
CA HIS A 30 8.44 6.47 -7.55
C HIS A 30 8.47 4.94 -7.61
N ALA A 31 8.64 4.27 -6.48
CA ALA A 31 8.58 2.82 -6.39
C ALA A 31 7.20 2.28 -6.82
N ALA A 32 6.12 2.90 -6.35
CA ALA A 32 4.75 2.53 -6.76
C ALA A 32 4.53 2.75 -8.26
N ASN A 33 4.96 3.89 -8.81
CA ASN A 33 4.85 4.19 -10.24
C ASN A 33 5.58 3.15 -11.10
N TYR A 34 6.79 2.76 -10.69
CA TYR A 34 7.55 1.72 -11.36
C TYR A 34 6.80 0.38 -11.35
N LEU A 35 6.34 -0.08 -10.19
CA LEU A 35 5.60 -1.34 -10.08
C LEU A 35 4.35 -1.36 -10.98
N VAL A 36 3.57 -0.28 -10.98
CA VAL A 36 2.39 -0.16 -11.85
C VAL A 36 2.81 -0.14 -13.33
N SER A 37 3.93 0.49 -13.67
CA SER A 37 4.45 0.48 -15.05
C SER A 37 4.83 -0.93 -15.53
N GLU A 38 5.40 -1.76 -14.67
CA GLU A 38 5.69 -3.17 -14.97
C GLU A 38 4.39 -3.97 -15.12
N ALA A 39 3.41 -3.77 -14.25
CA ALA A 39 2.11 -4.44 -14.33
C ALA A 39 1.37 -4.15 -15.65
N ARG A 40 1.50 -2.93 -16.21
CA ARG A 40 0.88 -2.55 -17.51
C ARG A 40 1.40 -3.36 -18.69
N LYS A 41 2.61 -3.94 -18.59
CA LYS A 41 3.18 -4.79 -19.65
C LYS A 41 2.50 -6.17 -19.71
N SER A 42 1.74 -6.55 -18.68
CA SER A 42 1.00 -7.82 -18.67
C SER A 42 -0.19 -7.80 -19.63
N LEU A 43 -0.40 -8.94 -20.31
CA LEU A 43 -1.57 -9.19 -21.15
C LEU A 43 -2.79 -9.73 -20.38
N ASN A 44 -2.71 -9.87 -19.05
CA ASN A 44 -3.81 -10.40 -18.23
C ASN A 44 -5.04 -9.49 -18.30
N ARG A 45 -6.16 -9.98 -18.86
CA ARG A 45 -7.43 -9.23 -18.98
C ARG A 45 -8.61 -10.13 -18.57
N PRO A 46 -8.92 -10.24 -17.26
CA PRO A 46 -10.09 -10.98 -16.77
C PRO A 46 -11.40 -10.33 -17.23
N SER A 47 -12.51 -11.09 -17.18
CA SER A 47 -13.85 -10.54 -17.47
C SER A 47 -14.24 -9.45 -16.46
N SER A 48 -15.07 -8.51 -16.90
CA SER A 48 -15.53 -7.40 -16.04
C SER A 48 -16.18 -7.88 -14.74
N GLU A 49 -16.97 -8.96 -14.80
CA GLU A 49 -17.60 -9.56 -13.63
C GLU A 49 -16.57 -10.10 -12.61
N LYS A 50 -15.53 -10.79 -13.11
CA LYS A 50 -14.44 -11.28 -12.26
C LYS A 50 -13.64 -10.13 -11.66
N VAL A 51 -13.43 -9.04 -12.41
CA VAL A 51 -12.78 -7.84 -11.88
C VAL A 51 -13.64 -7.25 -10.76
N LEU A 52 -14.91 -6.93 -11.03
CA LEU A 52 -15.80 -6.25 -10.09
C LEU A 52 -15.99 -7.02 -8.78
N SER A 53 -16.08 -8.34 -8.82
CA SER A 53 -16.21 -9.18 -7.63
C SER A 53 -14.94 -9.24 -6.75
N ASN A 54 -13.76 -8.92 -7.30
CA ASN A 54 -12.47 -9.06 -6.61
C ASN A 54 -11.78 -7.72 -6.30
N LEU A 55 -12.44 -6.58 -6.52
CA LEU A 55 -11.87 -5.27 -6.17
C LEU A 55 -11.82 -5.08 -4.64
N ILE A 56 -10.78 -4.40 -4.18
CA ILE A 56 -10.61 -4.08 -2.76
C ILE A 56 -11.75 -3.20 -2.20
N TYR A 57 -12.48 -2.51 -3.08
CA TYR A 57 -13.67 -1.72 -2.75
C TYR A 57 -14.82 -2.55 -2.14
N ASN A 58 -14.81 -3.87 -2.32
CA ASN A 58 -15.81 -4.76 -1.75
C ASN A 58 -15.57 -5.08 -0.27
N TYR A 59 -14.45 -4.63 0.30
CA TYR A 59 -14.05 -4.93 1.66
C TYR A 59 -13.92 -3.67 2.48
N LYS A 60 -14.15 -3.80 3.79
CA LYS A 60 -13.98 -2.71 4.76
C LYS A 60 -12.68 -2.89 5.52
N THR A 61 -12.00 -1.78 5.78
CA THR A 61 -10.85 -1.76 6.67
C THR A 61 -11.29 -1.78 8.13
N THR A 62 -10.41 -2.27 8.99
CA THR A 62 -10.49 -2.13 10.44
C THR A 62 -9.40 -1.17 10.88
N TYR A 63 -9.79 -0.10 11.59
CA TYR A 63 -8.84 0.82 12.18
C TYR A 63 -8.10 0.15 13.35
N SER A 64 -6.77 0.17 13.29
CA SER A 64 -5.86 -0.40 14.30
C SER A 64 -4.78 0.58 14.77
N GLY A 65 -4.70 1.79 14.21
CA GLY A 65 -3.67 2.78 14.52
C GLY A 65 -3.60 3.20 15.99
N TYR A 66 -4.71 3.08 16.73
CA TYR A 66 -4.74 3.34 18.18
C TYR A 66 -3.81 2.43 19.00
N LYS A 67 -3.33 1.31 18.43
CA LYS A 67 -2.39 0.41 19.10
C LYS A 67 -0.95 0.92 19.09
N GLY A 68 -0.64 2.00 18.34
CA GLY A 68 0.69 2.62 18.30
C GLY A 68 1.81 1.67 17.89
N SER A 69 1.47 0.56 17.25
CA SER A 69 2.40 -0.47 16.79
C SER A 69 1.77 -1.19 15.59
N GLY A 70 2.35 -1.00 14.41
CA GLY A 70 1.87 -1.58 13.15
C GLY A 70 1.04 -0.62 12.29
N ASN A 71 0.14 -1.19 11.47
CA ASN A 71 -0.63 -0.44 10.47
C ASN A 71 -1.76 0.40 11.10
N ASP A 72 -2.01 1.58 10.52
CA ASP A 72 -3.14 2.42 10.91
C ASP A 72 -4.48 1.76 10.58
N GLU A 73 -4.57 1.13 9.42
CA GLU A 73 -5.74 0.36 8.97
C GLU A 73 -5.32 -0.98 8.36
N ALA A 74 -6.17 -2.00 8.52
CA ALA A 74 -5.95 -3.33 7.95
C ALA A 74 -7.23 -3.95 7.39
N TYR A 75 -7.12 -4.68 6.29
CA TYR A 75 -8.16 -5.60 5.82
C TYR A 75 -7.99 -6.95 6.54
N ILE A 76 -9.04 -7.44 7.19
CA ILE A 76 -9.05 -8.71 7.92
C ILE A 76 -10.04 -9.65 7.24
N PHE A 77 -9.56 -10.82 6.84
CA PHE A 77 -10.34 -11.88 6.19
C PHE A 77 -10.34 -13.12 7.09
N THR A 78 -11.49 -13.78 7.23
CA THR A 78 -11.69 -14.99 8.06
C THR A 78 -12.01 -16.20 7.21
#